data_AF-A0A960Z9V2-F1
#
_entry.id   AF-A0A960Z9V2-F1
#
_cell.length_a   1.000
_cell.length_b   1.000
_cell.length_c   1.000
_cell.angle_alpha   90.00
_cell.angle_beta   90.00
_cell.angle_gamma   90.00
#
_symmetry.space_group_name_H-M   'P 1'
#
loop_
_entity.id
_entity.type
_entity.pdbx_description
1 polymer ?
#
loop_
_entity_poly.entity_id
_entity_poly.type
_entity_poly.pdbx_seq_one_letter_code
_entity_poly.pdbx_strand_id
1 'polypeptide(L)'
;MTDFYFNSECIPQDINIKVFHQLFKFTLVEYQKLLSLPQLQLSPGIITEKQPSEVIFKNFSLLEAFEKLNDKDLKTSAYSYFNKYPIENFISSNNEEILEKKYSIELNNSKKEIFYLPYIFYAKGIAFTLAYYTELKINEISVTTDDSEDLKLENLWGEVCYKIKKPITDSERKNQINEFKDEIKSNQNHCYILFINYNSNWTIISYNNNKEIIEEEIQNHDPLFNELEKQEGERDVKKIFELSNSKLKGKLQCSNTNFIQELISGLQVKSLNLFEQLIYIYIKRTNIF
;
A
#
# COMPACT_ATOMS: atom_id res chain seq x y z
N MET A 1 -6.80 1.89 23.56
CA MET A 1 -6.66 2.96 22.56
C MET A 1 -5.39 2.65 21.78
N THR A 2 -5.45 2.62 20.47
CA THR A 2 -4.32 2.22 19.62
C THR A 2 -3.56 3.46 19.17
N ASP A 3 -2.24 3.47 19.34
CA ASP A 3 -1.36 4.55 18.90
C ASP A 3 -0.72 4.26 17.53
N PHE A 4 -0.39 5.33 16.82
CA PHE A 4 0.36 5.28 15.56
C PHE A 4 1.81 5.65 15.79
N TYR A 5 2.70 4.99 15.05
CA TYR A 5 4.15 5.15 15.19
C TYR A 5 4.77 5.45 13.83
N PHE A 6 5.49 6.55 13.70
CA PHE A 6 6.14 6.95 12.46
C PHE A 6 7.28 5.99 12.12
N ASN A 7 7.28 5.47 10.90
CA ASN A 7 8.37 4.65 10.39
C ASN A 7 9.29 5.48 9.49
N SER A 8 10.32 6.08 10.09
CA SER A 8 11.37 6.78 9.35
C SER A 8 12.35 5.81 8.68
N GLU A 9 12.56 4.62 9.27
CA GLU A 9 13.59 3.68 8.87
C GLU A 9 13.35 3.08 7.50
N CYS A 10 12.11 2.94 7.05
CA CYS A 10 11.82 2.42 5.72
C CYS A 10 11.85 3.50 4.62
N ILE A 11 12.16 4.75 4.96
CA ILE A 11 12.31 5.84 3.99
C ILE A 11 13.78 5.89 3.52
N PRO A 12 14.06 6.01 2.21
CA PRO A 12 15.42 6.20 1.72
C PRO A 12 16.03 7.48 2.30
N GLN A 13 17.28 7.42 2.75
CA GLN A 13 17.96 8.57 3.33
C GLN A 13 18.11 9.72 2.33
N ASP A 14 18.28 9.41 1.05
CA ASP A 14 18.43 10.37 -0.04
C ASP A 14 17.11 10.73 -0.74
N ILE A 15 15.95 10.45 -0.10
CA ILE A 15 14.64 10.77 -0.67
C ILE A 15 14.55 12.24 -1.06
N ASN A 16 13.97 12.50 -2.23
CA ASN A 16 13.69 13.86 -2.68
C ASN A 16 12.54 14.46 -1.85
N ILE A 17 12.73 15.69 -1.33
CA ILE A 17 11.73 16.35 -0.49
C ILE A 17 10.35 16.52 -1.18
N LYS A 18 10.30 16.70 -2.51
CA LYS A 18 9.04 16.77 -3.24
C LYS A 18 8.29 15.44 -3.23
N VAL A 19 9.02 14.33 -3.41
CA VAL A 19 8.47 12.96 -3.34
C VAL A 19 8.01 12.68 -1.90
N PHE A 20 8.83 13.05 -0.91
CA PHE A 20 8.45 12.94 0.49
C PHE A 20 7.14 13.69 0.78
N HIS A 21 7.02 14.97 0.39
CA HIS A 21 5.81 15.75 0.63
C HIS A 21 4.57 15.13 -0.02
N GLN A 22 4.70 14.61 -1.25
CA GLN A 22 3.58 13.97 -1.92
C GLN A 22 3.11 12.74 -1.15
N LEU A 23 4.03 11.85 -0.76
CA LEU A 23 3.71 10.66 0.02
C LEU A 23 3.16 11.02 1.40
N PHE A 24 3.84 11.92 2.11
CA PHE A 24 3.45 12.40 3.43
C PHE A 24 2.05 13.01 3.43
N LYS A 25 1.71 13.81 2.41
CA LYS A 25 0.35 14.34 2.22
C LYS A 25 -0.68 13.21 2.13
N PHE A 26 -0.44 12.20 1.29
CA PHE A 26 -1.38 11.07 1.16
C PHE A 26 -1.52 10.29 2.46
N THR A 27 -0.41 10.03 3.15
CA THR A 27 -0.39 9.33 4.44
C THR A 27 -1.17 10.10 5.51
N LEU A 28 -0.95 11.42 5.62
CA LEU A 28 -1.67 12.26 6.56
C LEU A 28 -3.17 12.30 6.30
N VAL A 29 -3.58 12.44 5.04
CA VAL A 29 -5.00 12.43 4.67
C VAL A 29 -5.66 11.11 5.05
N GLU A 30 -4.98 9.98 4.82
CA GLU A 30 -5.52 8.67 5.19
C GLU A 30 -5.65 8.52 6.70
N TYR A 31 -4.63 8.94 7.45
CA TYR A 31 -4.67 8.96 8.91
C TYR A 31 -5.81 9.84 9.46
N GLN A 32 -6.04 11.02 8.88
CA GLN A 32 -7.15 11.89 9.24
C GLN A 32 -8.51 11.21 9.05
N LYS A 33 -8.69 10.46 7.96
CA LYS A 33 -9.92 9.67 7.76
C LYS A 33 -10.09 8.65 8.86
N LEU A 34 -9.05 7.90 9.22
CA LEU A 34 -9.12 6.91 10.30
C LEU A 34 -9.47 7.54 11.65
N LEU A 35 -8.86 8.68 11.98
CA LEU A 35 -9.19 9.42 13.21
C LEU A 35 -10.65 9.90 13.26
N SER A 36 -11.28 10.10 12.10
CA SER A 36 -12.69 10.51 12.03
C SER A 36 -13.69 9.38 12.33
N LEU A 37 -13.23 8.13 12.45
CA LEU A 37 -14.03 6.93 12.69
C LEU A 37 -14.06 6.59 14.19
N PRO A 38 -15.13 6.94 14.94
CA PRO A 38 -15.15 6.79 16.41
C PRO A 38 -15.05 5.33 16.88
N GLN A 39 -15.49 4.38 16.04
CA GLN A 39 -15.49 2.95 16.34
C GLN A 39 -14.08 2.35 16.47
N LEU A 40 -13.06 3.01 15.89
CA LEU A 40 -11.69 2.49 15.87
C LEU A 40 -10.92 2.78 17.18
N GLN A 41 -11.46 3.62 18.08
CA GLN A 41 -10.83 3.96 19.36
C GLN A 41 -9.33 4.32 19.23
N LEU A 42 -8.99 5.08 18.20
CA LEU A 42 -7.63 5.50 17.89
C LEU A 42 -7.20 6.68 18.73
N SER A 43 -5.98 6.64 19.22
CA SER A 43 -5.36 7.71 19.98
C SER A 43 -4.87 8.79 19.00
N PRO A 44 -5.30 10.06 19.14
CA PRO A 44 -4.79 11.12 18.29
C PRO A 44 -3.30 11.36 18.58
N GLY A 45 -2.53 11.57 17.52
CA GLY A 45 -1.09 11.76 17.58
C GLY A 45 -0.31 10.57 17.03
N ILE A 46 0.87 10.88 16.52
CA ILE A 46 1.81 9.96 15.89
C ILE A 46 3.10 10.02 16.72
N ILE A 47 3.52 8.87 17.21
CA ILE A 47 4.73 8.69 18.02
C ILE A 47 5.93 8.59 17.08
N THR A 48 6.96 9.39 17.31
CA THR A 48 8.23 9.35 16.55
C THR A 48 9.37 8.87 17.42
N GLU A 49 10.43 8.30 16.81
CA GLU A 49 11.61 7.88 17.58
C GLU A 49 12.28 9.04 18.33
N LYS A 50 12.21 10.25 17.78
CA LYS A 50 12.85 11.47 18.31
C LYS A 50 11.96 12.67 18.03
N GLN A 51 12.42 13.87 18.44
CA GLN A 51 11.77 15.10 18.00
C GLN A 51 11.76 15.18 16.46
N PRO A 52 10.70 15.73 15.83
CA PRO A 52 10.68 15.88 14.37
C PRO A 52 11.87 16.67 13.79
N SER A 53 12.47 17.58 14.55
CA SER A 53 13.70 18.28 14.16
C SER A 53 14.95 17.38 14.12
N GLU A 54 14.91 16.25 14.83
CA GLU A 54 16.03 15.30 14.98
C GLU A 54 15.86 14.04 14.11
N VAL A 55 14.69 13.85 13.50
CA VAL A 55 14.47 12.82 12.47
C VAL A 55 15.00 13.38 11.15
N ILE A 56 16.25 13.03 10.83
CA ILE A 56 17.00 13.57 9.70
C ILE A 56 16.97 12.61 8.52
N PHE A 57 16.61 13.14 7.35
CA PHE A 57 16.92 12.60 6.04
C PHE A 57 18.12 13.37 5.48
N LYS A 58 18.86 12.82 4.52
CA LYS A 58 20.13 13.35 3.99
C LYS A 58 20.15 14.87 3.76
N ASN A 59 19.03 15.44 3.30
CA ASN A 59 18.95 16.86 2.91
C ASN A 59 17.94 17.69 3.73
N PHE A 60 17.20 17.08 4.66
CA PHE A 60 16.18 17.78 5.44
C PHE A 60 15.75 16.98 6.68
N SER A 61 15.24 17.67 7.70
CA SER A 61 14.57 17.05 8.85
C SER A 61 13.07 16.85 8.61
N LEU A 62 12.44 15.97 9.38
CA LEU A 62 10.99 15.79 9.37
C LEU A 62 10.25 17.12 9.68
N LEU A 63 10.78 17.93 10.60
CA LEU A 63 10.25 19.27 10.88
C LEU A 63 10.32 20.19 9.64
N GLU A 64 11.44 20.24 8.95
CA GLU A 64 11.58 21.03 7.71
C GLU A 64 10.62 20.56 6.62
N ALA A 65 10.30 19.26 6.58
CA ALA A 65 9.27 18.73 5.69
C ALA A 65 7.88 19.27 6.04
N PHE A 66 7.54 19.39 7.33
CA PHE A 66 6.27 20.01 7.77
C PHE A 66 6.22 21.49 7.36
N GLU A 67 7.33 22.22 7.56
CA GLU A 67 7.42 23.64 7.29
C GLU A 67 7.19 23.99 5.82
N LYS A 68 7.63 23.11 4.92
CA LYS A 68 7.56 23.29 3.46
C LYS A 68 6.30 22.71 2.82
N LEU A 69 5.33 22.25 3.62
CA LEU A 69 4.00 21.94 3.12
C LEU A 69 3.28 23.22 2.68
N ASN A 70 2.81 23.24 1.42
CA ASN A 70 2.08 24.39 0.86
C ASN A 70 0.64 24.50 1.40
N ASP A 71 0.08 23.40 1.90
CA ASP A 71 -1.27 23.32 2.42
C ASP A 71 -1.26 23.64 3.93
N LYS A 72 -1.92 24.75 4.29
CA LYS A 72 -1.93 25.26 5.67
C LYS A 72 -2.61 24.31 6.65
N ASP A 73 -3.67 23.62 6.23
CA ASP A 73 -4.46 22.75 7.09
C ASP A 73 -3.70 21.44 7.34
N LEU A 74 -3.08 20.88 6.29
CA LEU A 74 -2.19 19.74 6.43
C LEU A 74 -0.95 20.08 7.26
N LYS A 75 -0.37 21.27 7.09
CA LYS A 75 0.75 21.74 7.91
C LYS A 75 0.37 21.81 9.39
N THR A 76 -0.79 22.41 9.70
CA THR A 76 -1.31 22.47 11.07
C THR A 76 -1.54 21.08 11.66
N SER A 77 -2.09 20.18 10.84
CA SER A 77 -2.33 18.79 11.24
C SER A 77 -1.02 18.04 11.51
N ALA A 78 0.02 18.23 10.68
CA ALA A 78 1.33 17.65 10.90
C ALA A 78 1.91 18.06 12.27
N TYR A 79 1.90 19.36 12.60
CA TYR A 79 2.34 19.84 13.92
C TYR A 79 1.50 19.28 15.06
N SER A 80 0.18 19.18 14.88
CA SER A 80 -0.71 18.67 15.92
C SER A 80 -0.54 17.17 16.16
N TYR A 81 -0.25 16.38 15.12
CA TYR A 81 -0.13 14.93 15.24
C TYR A 81 1.27 14.49 15.66
N PHE A 82 2.33 15.14 15.18
CA PHE A 82 3.71 14.77 15.51
C PHE A 82 4.20 15.43 16.80
N ASN A 83 3.46 15.22 17.89
CA ASN A 83 3.72 15.79 19.21
C ASN A 83 4.08 14.77 20.29
N LYS A 84 4.19 13.48 19.93
CA LYS A 84 4.53 12.38 20.84
C LYS A 84 5.93 11.85 20.52
N TYR A 85 6.88 12.03 21.42
CA TYR A 85 8.24 11.55 21.30
C TYR A 85 8.94 11.55 22.67
N PRO A 86 10.09 10.86 22.80
CA PRO A 86 10.58 9.81 21.92
C PRO A 86 9.79 8.50 22.10
N ILE A 87 9.96 7.55 21.17
CA ILE A 87 9.15 6.31 21.12
C ILE A 87 9.26 5.49 22.41
N GLU A 88 10.41 5.51 23.07
CA GLU A 88 10.72 4.77 24.28
C GLU A 88 9.81 5.19 25.46
N ASN A 89 9.28 6.41 25.45
CA ASN A 89 8.34 6.87 26.49
C ASN A 89 6.96 6.23 26.39
N PHE A 90 6.64 5.59 25.27
CA PHE A 90 5.32 5.02 24.98
C PHE A 90 5.31 3.49 25.05
N ILE A 91 6.42 2.89 25.50
CA ILE A 91 6.63 1.45 25.47
C ILE A 91 6.89 0.96 26.88
N SER A 92 6.32 -0.21 27.21
CA SER A 92 6.48 -0.80 28.52
C SER A 92 7.92 -1.24 28.78
N SER A 93 8.41 -0.98 29.99
CA SER A 93 9.77 -1.22 30.46
C SER A 93 10.26 -2.68 30.42
N ASN A 94 9.38 -3.64 30.11
CA ASN A 94 9.70 -5.08 30.09
C ASN A 94 10.18 -5.59 28.72
N ASN A 95 10.42 -4.72 27.75
CA ASN A 95 10.75 -5.13 26.38
C ASN A 95 12.26 -5.21 26.12
N GLU A 96 13.04 -5.72 27.09
CA GLU A 96 14.49 -5.95 26.92
C GLU A 96 14.78 -6.90 25.74
N GLU A 97 13.85 -7.82 25.45
CA GLU A 97 13.92 -8.74 24.29
C GLU A 97 14.11 -8.03 22.95
N ILE A 98 13.63 -6.78 22.80
CA ILE A 98 13.80 -5.98 21.57
C ILE A 98 15.28 -5.66 21.33
N LEU A 99 16.08 -5.52 22.39
CA LEU A 99 17.48 -5.17 22.27
C LEU A 99 18.38 -6.40 22.02
N GLU A 100 17.85 -7.61 22.24
CA GLU A 100 18.61 -8.86 22.16
C GLU A 100 18.65 -9.45 20.75
N LYS A 101 17.66 -9.14 19.90
CA LYS A 101 17.52 -9.67 18.54
C LYS A 101 17.92 -8.65 17.48
N LYS A 102 18.32 -9.16 16.32
CA LYS A 102 18.50 -8.32 15.11
C LYS A 102 17.26 -8.40 14.25
N TYR A 103 16.77 -7.24 13.81
CA TYR A 103 15.56 -7.17 13.01
C TYR A 103 15.85 -6.62 11.63
N SER A 104 15.10 -7.13 10.66
CA SER A 104 15.29 -6.77 9.27
C SER A 104 13.98 -6.78 8.49
N ILE A 105 13.92 -6.00 7.43
CA ILE A 105 12.80 -5.93 6.50
C ILE A 105 13.32 -6.05 5.07
N GLU A 106 12.59 -6.74 4.20
CA GLU A 106 12.89 -6.80 2.77
C GLU A 106 12.16 -5.68 2.04
N LEU A 107 12.92 -4.74 1.47
CA LEU A 107 12.40 -3.62 0.68
C LEU A 107 13.12 -3.59 -0.66
N ASN A 108 12.36 -3.56 -1.76
CA ASN A 108 12.93 -3.52 -3.11
C ASN A 108 14.01 -4.61 -3.37
N ASN A 109 13.73 -5.85 -2.96
CA ASN A 109 14.65 -7.00 -3.05
C ASN A 109 15.97 -6.82 -2.26
N SER A 110 15.99 -5.93 -1.27
CA SER A 110 17.13 -5.69 -0.40
C SER A 110 16.73 -5.87 1.06
N LYS A 111 17.56 -6.59 1.81
CA LYS A 111 17.39 -6.75 3.26
C LYS A 111 17.95 -5.51 3.96
N LYS A 112 17.12 -4.83 4.73
CA LYS A 112 17.48 -3.65 5.51
C LYS A 112 17.34 -3.94 7.00
N GLU A 113 18.38 -3.65 7.76
CA GLU A 113 18.32 -3.70 9.23
C GLU A 113 17.48 -2.53 9.76
N ILE A 114 16.68 -2.82 10.78
CA ILE A 114 15.71 -1.90 11.38
C ILE A 114 15.75 -2.03 12.90
N PHE A 115 15.44 -0.94 13.59
CA PHE A 115 15.53 -0.84 15.04
C PHE A 115 14.19 -0.46 15.68
N TYR A 116 13.45 0.48 15.09
CA TYR A 116 12.23 1.07 15.66
C TYR A 116 10.94 0.35 15.25
N LEU A 117 10.91 -0.32 14.10
CA LEU A 117 9.73 -1.09 13.68
C LEU A 117 9.30 -2.21 14.68
N PRO A 118 10.22 -2.99 15.30
CA PRO A 118 9.86 -3.97 16.33
C PRO A 118 9.15 -3.34 17.53
N TYR A 119 9.55 -2.14 17.95
CA TYR A 119 8.91 -1.41 19.05
C TYR A 119 7.41 -1.20 18.81
N ILE A 120 7.00 -0.95 17.57
CA ILE A 120 5.58 -0.80 17.18
C ILE A 120 4.81 -2.11 17.43
N PHE A 121 5.41 -3.25 17.05
CA PHE A 121 4.81 -4.57 17.24
C PHE A 121 4.57 -4.87 18.73
N TYR A 122 5.61 -4.69 19.56
CA TYR A 122 5.49 -4.96 21.01
C TYR A 122 4.58 -3.96 21.72
N ALA A 123 4.48 -2.72 21.23
CA ALA A 123 3.53 -1.73 21.73
C ALA A 123 2.09 -1.98 21.26
N LYS A 124 1.85 -3.00 20.41
CA LYS A 124 0.56 -3.26 19.75
C LYS A 124 0.02 -2.02 19.03
N GLY A 125 0.94 -1.28 18.41
CA GLY A 125 0.64 -0.07 17.65
C GLY A 125 0.44 -0.33 16.16
N ILE A 126 0.11 0.74 15.44
CA ILE A 126 0.01 0.74 13.98
C ILE A 126 1.17 1.55 13.40
N ALA A 127 1.87 1.02 12.41
CA ALA A 127 2.91 1.76 11.72
C ALA A 127 2.30 2.83 10.79
N PHE A 128 2.66 4.08 11.03
CA PHE A 128 2.48 5.19 10.10
C PHE A 128 3.66 5.18 9.12
N THR A 129 3.51 4.45 8.02
CA THR A 129 4.56 4.35 6.99
C THR A 129 4.27 5.27 5.80
N LEU A 130 5.33 5.79 5.18
CA LEU A 130 5.19 6.40 3.85
C LEU A 130 5.24 5.30 2.80
N ALA A 131 4.26 5.30 1.91
CA ALA A 131 4.09 4.34 0.80
C ALA A 131 5.14 4.49 -0.33
N TYR A 132 6.42 4.67 0.04
CA TYR A 132 7.53 4.82 -0.90
C TYR A 132 7.82 3.51 -1.63
N TYR A 133 7.96 2.41 -0.87
CA TYR A 133 8.12 1.07 -1.42
C TYR A 133 6.77 0.36 -1.51
N THR A 134 6.58 -0.47 -2.54
CA THR A 134 5.33 -1.23 -2.73
C THR A 134 5.06 -2.16 -1.56
N GLU A 135 6.12 -2.73 -0.96
CA GLU A 135 6.06 -3.59 0.23
C GLU A 135 5.51 -2.87 1.47
N LEU A 136 5.49 -1.53 1.48
CA LEU A 136 4.94 -0.74 2.59
C LEU A 136 3.49 -0.30 2.34
N LYS A 137 2.91 -0.58 1.18
CA LYS A 137 1.50 -0.22 0.87
C LYS A 137 0.49 -1.22 1.42
N ILE A 138 0.98 -2.33 1.98
CA ILE A 138 0.15 -3.43 2.47
C ILE A 138 -0.29 -3.21 3.91
N ASN A 139 -1.34 -3.92 4.33
CA ASN A 139 -1.93 -3.81 5.67
C ASN A 139 -1.07 -4.37 6.81
N GLU A 140 -0.15 -5.27 6.49
CA GLU A 140 0.70 -5.94 7.47
C GLU A 140 2.14 -5.95 6.96
N ILE A 141 3.06 -5.35 7.71
CA ILE A 141 4.49 -5.37 7.38
C ILE A 141 5.14 -6.53 8.13
N SER A 142 5.90 -7.35 7.40
CA SER A 142 6.72 -8.42 7.99
C SER A 142 8.11 -7.90 8.34
N VAL A 143 8.53 -8.18 9.57
CA VAL A 143 9.87 -7.92 10.09
C VAL A 143 10.48 -9.24 10.52
N THR A 144 11.59 -9.62 9.89
CA THR A 144 12.27 -10.89 10.13
C THR A 144 13.37 -10.71 11.16
N THR A 145 13.35 -11.56 12.19
CA THR A 145 14.42 -11.68 13.20
C THR A 145 15.62 -12.48 12.66
N ASP A 146 16.75 -12.44 13.34
CA ASP A 146 17.91 -13.29 13.07
C ASP A 146 17.61 -14.79 13.24
N ASP A 147 16.68 -15.15 14.13
CA ASP A 147 16.17 -16.51 14.28
C ASP A 147 15.16 -16.93 13.19
N SER A 148 14.94 -16.08 12.18
CA SER A 148 13.98 -16.28 11.08
C SER A 148 12.51 -16.36 11.52
N GLU A 149 12.17 -15.86 12.71
CA GLU A 149 10.79 -15.58 13.09
C GLU A 149 10.32 -14.27 12.43
N ASP A 150 9.11 -14.27 11.89
CA ASP A 150 8.48 -13.08 11.30
C ASP A 150 7.53 -12.41 12.30
N LEU A 151 7.85 -11.16 12.65
CA LEU A 151 6.93 -10.26 13.34
C LEU A 151 6.02 -9.59 12.31
N LYS A 152 4.72 -9.65 12.58
CA LYS A 152 3.66 -9.09 11.72
C LYS A 152 3.07 -7.87 12.39
N LEU A 153 3.38 -6.69 11.87
CA LEU A 153 2.88 -5.43 12.42
C LEU A 153 1.79 -4.82 11.52
N GLU A 154 0.75 -4.29 12.16
CA GLU A 154 -0.28 -3.53 11.44
C GLU A 154 0.31 -2.24 10.87
N ASN A 155 -0.16 -1.87 9.68
CA ASN A 155 0.29 -0.70 8.95
C ASN A 155 -0.91 0.19 8.60
N LEU A 156 -0.70 1.50 8.51
CA LEU A 156 -1.75 2.47 8.17
C LEU A 156 -2.46 2.12 6.86
N TRP A 157 -1.71 1.56 5.90
CA TRP A 157 -2.22 1.22 4.59
C TRP A 157 -3.07 -0.06 4.61
N GLY A 158 -3.80 -0.30 3.53
CA GLY A 158 -4.79 -1.38 3.46
C GLY A 158 -4.72 -2.22 2.19
N GLU A 159 -3.68 -2.07 1.35
CA GLU A 159 -3.61 -2.87 0.14
C GLU A 159 -3.36 -4.34 0.50
N VAL A 160 -4.18 -5.24 -0.03
CA VAL A 160 -3.95 -6.68 0.15
C VAL A 160 -3.36 -7.17 -1.15
N CYS A 161 -2.04 -7.38 -1.17
CA CYS A 161 -1.36 -7.89 -2.36
C CYS A 161 -1.28 -9.42 -2.28
N TYR A 162 -2.05 -10.11 -3.11
CA TYR A 162 -1.91 -11.56 -3.29
C TYR A 162 -0.89 -11.80 -4.40
N LYS A 163 0.38 -11.99 -4.02
CA LYS A 163 1.42 -12.44 -4.96
C LYS A 163 1.33 -13.96 -5.13
N ILE A 164 0.78 -14.43 -6.23
CA ILE A 164 0.88 -15.84 -6.62
C ILE A 164 2.14 -16.00 -7.48
N LYS A 165 3.16 -16.66 -6.92
CA LYS A 165 4.46 -16.90 -7.59
C LYS A 165 4.56 -18.27 -8.28
N LYS A 166 3.45 -18.91 -8.66
CA LYS A 166 3.49 -20.21 -9.35
C LYS A 166 2.61 -20.20 -10.60
N PRO A 167 3.04 -20.86 -11.69
CA PRO A 167 2.15 -21.14 -12.80
C PRO A 167 0.96 -21.95 -12.26
N ILE A 168 -0.25 -21.46 -12.50
CA ILE A 168 -1.46 -22.18 -12.12
C ILE A 168 -2.11 -22.77 -13.37
N THR A 169 -2.75 -23.91 -13.20
CA THR A 169 -3.58 -24.55 -14.21
C THR A 169 -4.86 -23.75 -14.47
N ASP A 170 -5.50 -23.98 -15.63
CA ASP A 170 -6.82 -23.42 -15.94
C ASP A 170 -7.90 -23.73 -14.87
N SER A 171 -7.79 -24.91 -14.24
CA SER A 171 -8.69 -25.33 -13.17
C SER A 171 -8.49 -24.49 -11.91
N GLU A 172 -7.23 -24.29 -11.50
CA GLU A 172 -6.87 -23.44 -10.37
C GLU A 172 -7.25 -21.97 -10.62
N ARG A 173 -7.09 -21.47 -11.85
CA ARG A 173 -7.54 -20.13 -12.26
C ARG A 173 -9.04 -19.97 -12.02
N LYS A 174 -9.86 -20.92 -12.49
CA LYS A 174 -11.31 -20.88 -12.32
C LYS A 174 -11.71 -20.96 -10.86
N ASN A 175 -11.06 -21.82 -10.08
CA ASN A 175 -11.34 -21.94 -8.66
C ASN A 175 -11.03 -20.63 -7.91
N GLN A 176 -9.89 -20.00 -8.19
CA GLN A 176 -9.53 -18.71 -7.58
C GLN A 176 -10.49 -17.58 -7.97
N ILE A 177 -10.91 -17.52 -9.23
CA ILE A 177 -11.96 -16.58 -9.67
C ILE A 177 -13.23 -16.79 -8.86
N ASN A 178 -13.63 -18.04 -8.63
CA ASN A 178 -14.84 -18.35 -7.87
C ASN A 178 -14.68 -18.02 -6.39
N GLU A 179 -13.56 -18.36 -5.76
CA GLU A 179 -13.24 -18.00 -4.36
C GLU A 179 -13.26 -16.48 -4.18
N PHE A 180 -12.64 -15.73 -5.10
CA PHE A 180 -12.65 -14.29 -5.08
C PHE A 180 -14.06 -13.72 -5.26
N LYS A 181 -14.85 -14.27 -6.20
CA LYS A 181 -16.26 -13.89 -6.39
C LYS A 181 -17.08 -14.15 -5.12
N ASP A 182 -16.80 -15.23 -4.39
CA ASP A 182 -17.49 -15.57 -3.15
C ASP A 182 -17.04 -14.66 -1.98
N GLU A 183 -15.76 -14.30 -1.90
CA GLU A 183 -15.26 -13.31 -0.94
C GLU A 183 -15.91 -11.94 -1.18
N ILE A 184 -15.99 -11.48 -2.44
CA ILE A 184 -16.68 -10.25 -2.82
C ILE A 184 -18.15 -10.28 -2.36
N LYS A 185 -18.87 -11.38 -2.63
CA LYS A 185 -20.28 -11.50 -2.22
C LYS A 185 -20.45 -11.39 -0.69
N SER A 186 -19.46 -11.87 0.06
CA SER A 186 -19.47 -11.79 1.53
C SER A 186 -19.10 -10.40 2.07
N ASN A 187 -18.42 -9.56 1.29
CA ASN A 187 -17.93 -8.24 1.69
C ASN A 187 -18.53 -7.12 0.81
N GLN A 188 -19.78 -6.75 1.10
CA GLN A 188 -20.56 -5.78 0.30
C GLN A 188 -20.10 -4.31 0.40
N ASN A 189 -19.11 -3.99 1.24
CA ASN A 189 -18.71 -2.61 1.51
C ASN A 189 -17.43 -2.19 0.76
N HIS A 190 -16.84 -3.08 -0.04
CA HIS A 190 -15.53 -2.87 -0.64
C HIS A 190 -15.59 -2.90 -2.17
N CYS A 191 -14.84 -2.00 -2.79
CA CYS A 191 -14.55 -2.08 -4.22
C CYS A 191 -13.40 -3.05 -4.46
N TYR A 192 -13.57 -3.93 -5.44
CA TYR A 192 -12.59 -4.93 -5.80
C TYR A 192 -12.26 -4.85 -7.28
N ILE A 193 -10.97 -5.00 -7.60
CA ILE A 193 -10.51 -5.23 -8.96
C ILE A 193 -9.59 -6.45 -8.90
N LEU A 194 -9.66 -7.34 -9.88
CA LEU A 194 -8.79 -8.48 -10.02
C LEU A 194 -8.28 -8.50 -11.45
N PHE A 195 -6.97 -8.60 -11.61
CA PHE A 195 -6.32 -8.81 -12.88
C PHE A 195 -5.79 -10.23 -12.93
N ILE A 196 -6.02 -10.92 -14.03
CA ILE A 196 -5.47 -12.26 -14.26
C ILE A 196 -4.84 -12.22 -15.64
N ASN A 197 -3.54 -12.49 -15.72
CA ASN A 197 -2.88 -12.75 -16.99
C ASN A 197 -2.65 -14.26 -17.09
N TYR A 198 -3.27 -14.90 -18.09
CA TYR A 198 -3.14 -16.31 -18.34
C TYR A 198 -3.06 -16.59 -19.85
N ASN A 199 -1.98 -17.24 -20.29
CA ASN A 199 -1.68 -17.47 -21.71
C ASN A 199 -1.80 -16.19 -22.55
N SER A 200 -1.27 -15.09 -22.02
CA SER A 200 -1.33 -13.76 -22.62
C SER A 200 -2.74 -13.18 -22.81
N ASN A 201 -3.77 -13.80 -22.23
CA ASN A 201 -5.10 -13.20 -22.12
C ASN A 201 -5.24 -12.55 -20.75
N TRP A 202 -5.71 -11.31 -20.75
CA TRP A 202 -6.03 -10.60 -19.52
C TRP A 202 -7.51 -10.74 -19.20
N THR A 203 -7.84 -11.22 -18.01
CA THR A 203 -9.18 -11.15 -17.44
C THR A 203 -9.19 -10.06 -16.38
N ILE A 204 -10.07 -9.08 -16.54
CA ILE A 204 -10.31 -8.05 -15.53
C ILE A 204 -11.67 -8.33 -14.90
N ILE A 205 -11.69 -8.51 -13.59
CA ILE A 205 -12.92 -8.62 -12.81
C ILE A 205 -13.01 -7.38 -11.94
N SER A 206 -14.04 -6.57 -12.12
CA SER A 206 -14.31 -5.42 -11.26
C SER A 206 -15.63 -5.58 -10.53
N TYR A 207 -15.66 -5.15 -9.28
CA TYR A 207 -16.85 -5.08 -8.45
C TYR A 207 -16.93 -3.71 -7.78
N ASN A 208 -18.09 -3.09 -7.90
CA ASN A 208 -18.47 -1.87 -7.20
C ASN A 208 -19.75 -2.16 -6.43
N ASN A 209 -19.97 -1.45 -5.31
CA ASN A 209 -21.05 -1.61 -4.33
C ASN A 209 -22.50 -1.64 -4.92
N ASN A 210 -22.65 -1.46 -6.23
CA ASN A 210 -23.91 -1.53 -6.98
C ASN A 210 -24.03 -2.74 -7.94
N LYS A 211 -23.57 -3.93 -7.50
CA LYS A 211 -23.96 -5.28 -7.98
C LYS A 211 -23.44 -5.80 -9.33
N GLU A 212 -22.67 -5.05 -10.11
CA GLU A 212 -22.19 -5.59 -11.39
C GLU A 212 -20.76 -6.13 -11.25
N ILE A 213 -20.64 -7.45 -11.31
CA ILE A 213 -19.35 -8.11 -11.58
C ILE A 213 -19.14 -8.00 -13.09
N ILE A 214 -18.25 -7.10 -13.50
CA ILE A 214 -17.85 -7.04 -14.91
C ILE A 214 -16.62 -7.92 -15.07
N GLU A 215 -16.80 -9.00 -15.82
CA GLU A 215 -15.72 -9.87 -16.30
C GLU A 215 -15.48 -9.55 -17.77
N GLU A 216 -14.30 -9.05 -18.08
CA GLU A 216 -13.89 -8.76 -19.46
C GLU A 216 -12.63 -9.55 -19.78
N GLU A 217 -12.73 -10.45 -20.77
CA GLU A 217 -11.58 -11.09 -21.40
C GLU A 217 -11.04 -10.17 -22.51
N ILE A 218 -9.78 -9.79 -22.39
CA ILE A 218 -9.06 -9.03 -23.40
C ILE A 218 -8.19 -10.02 -24.17
N GLN A 219 -8.60 -10.33 -25.40
CA GLN A 219 -7.86 -11.22 -26.29
C GLN A 219 -6.72 -10.48 -27.03
N ASN A 220 -5.61 -11.19 -27.23
CA ASN A 220 -4.33 -10.71 -27.78
C ASN A 220 -4.33 -10.22 -29.25
N HIS A 221 -5.49 -10.07 -29.90
CA HIS A 221 -5.58 -9.59 -31.28
C HIS A 221 -5.90 -8.11 -31.43
N ASP A 222 -5.93 -7.34 -30.33
CA ASP A 222 -6.01 -5.89 -30.41
C ASP A 222 -4.65 -5.34 -30.91
N PRO A 223 -4.56 -4.70 -32.10
CA PRO A 223 -3.30 -4.26 -32.69
C PRO A 223 -2.49 -3.33 -31.77
N LEU A 224 -3.18 -2.58 -30.91
CA LEU A 224 -2.56 -1.73 -29.90
C LEU A 224 -1.88 -2.53 -28.77
N PHE A 225 -2.37 -3.72 -28.43
CA PHE A 225 -1.75 -4.60 -27.43
C PHE A 225 -0.44 -5.22 -27.94
N ASN A 226 -0.37 -5.57 -29.22
CA ASN A 226 0.85 -6.10 -29.85
C ASN A 226 1.95 -5.03 -30.01
N GLU A 227 1.60 -3.74 -29.97
CA GLU A 227 2.56 -2.63 -29.89
C GLU A 227 3.07 -2.41 -28.46
N LEU A 228 2.24 -2.72 -27.44
CA LEU A 228 2.57 -2.60 -26.02
C LEU A 228 3.47 -3.74 -25.53
N GLU A 229 3.32 -4.96 -26.06
CA GLU A 229 4.16 -6.11 -25.71
C GLU A 229 5.64 -5.95 -26.16
N LYS A 230 5.91 -5.01 -27.08
CA LYS A 230 7.26 -4.75 -27.63
C LYS A 230 8.07 -3.69 -26.88
N GLN A 231 7.50 -3.01 -25.88
CA GLN A 231 8.17 -1.91 -25.15
C GLN A 231 8.21 -2.26 -23.67
N GLU A 232 9.36 -2.68 -23.12
CA GLU A 232 9.46 -3.06 -21.70
C GLU A 232 9.33 -1.85 -20.73
N GLY A 233 8.38 -1.92 -19.79
CA GLY A 233 8.44 -1.22 -18.50
C GLY A 233 7.15 -0.49 -18.08
N GLU A 234 7.02 -0.14 -16.79
CA GLU A 234 5.93 0.56 -16.03
C GLU A 234 4.85 1.39 -16.78
N ARG A 235 5.13 1.90 -17.98
CA ARG A 235 4.18 2.57 -18.89
C ARG A 235 3.06 1.66 -19.41
N ASP A 236 3.22 0.34 -19.31
CA ASP A 236 2.34 -0.63 -19.98
C ASP A 236 1.00 -0.83 -19.27
N VAL A 237 0.97 -0.96 -17.94
CA VAL A 237 -0.30 -1.22 -17.24
C VAL A 237 -1.21 0.00 -17.17
N LYS A 238 -0.65 1.20 -17.09
CA LYS A 238 -1.45 2.44 -17.16
C LYS A 238 -2.17 2.54 -18.49
N LYS A 239 -1.51 2.23 -19.61
CA LYS A 239 -2.13 2.21 -20.95
C LYS A 239 -3.14 1.09 -21.11
N ILE A 240 -2.84 -0.12 -20.62
CA ILE A 240 -3.80 -1.24 -20.59
C ILE A 240 -5.05 -0.82 -19.81
N PHE A 241 -4.89 -0.17 -18.65
CA PHE A 241 -6.00 0.30 -17.83
C PHE A 241 -6.75 1.47 -18.47
N GLU A 242 -6.08 2.39 -19.17
CA GLU A 242 -6.72 3.45 -19.96
C GLU A 242 -7.52 2.88 -21.14
N LEU A 243 -7.03 1.82 -21.79
CA LEU A 243 -7.71 1.07 -22.84
C LEU A 243 -8.93 0.32 -22.30
N SER A 244 -8.76 -0.43 -21.22
CA SER A 244 -9.86 -1.08 -20.50
C SER A 244 -10.88 -0.05 -20.04
N ASN A 245 -10.46 1.10 -19.51
CA ASN A 245 -11.36 2.19 -19.12
C ASN A 245 -12.11 2.79 -20.32
N SER A 246 -11.51 2.86 -21.52
CA SER A 246 -12.23 3.31 -22.71
C SER A 246 -13.30 2.30 -23.17
N LYS A 247 -13.04 0.99 -23.05
CA LYS A 247 -14.01 -0.09 -23.30
C LYS A 247 -15.07 -0.22 -22.20
N LEU A 248 -14.66 -0.02 -20.95
CA LEU A 248 -15.50 -0.09 -19.76
C LEU A 248 -16.33 1.18 -19.53
N LYS A 249 -15.92 2.36 -20.02
CA LYS A 249 -16.71 3.62 -19.94
C LYS A 249 -18.09 3.51 -20.56
N GLY A 250 -18.28 2.60 -21.52
CA GLY A 250 -19.59 2.30 -22.11
C GLY A 250 -20.44 1.32 -21.30
N LYS A 251 -19.85 0.59 -20.34
CA LYS A 251 -20.51 -0.47 -19.56
C LYS A 251 -20.65 -0.13 -18.08
N LEU A 252 -19.66 0.54 -17.49
CA LEU A 252 -19.71 1.08 -16.15
C LEU A 252 -20.45 2.42 -16.17
N GLN A 253 -21.73 2.42 -15.78
CA GLN A 253 -22.38 3.64 -15.26
C GLN A 253 -21.82 3.96 -13.87
N CYS A 254 -20.51 4.18 -13.76
CA CYS A 254 -19.91 4.69 -12.53
C CYS A 254 -20.07 6.21 -12.53
N SER A 255 -20.90 6.71 -11.62
CA SER A 255 -21.19 8.14 -11.40
C SER A 255 -19.98 8.98 -10.95
N ASN A 256 -18.79 8.38 -10.83
CA ASN A 256 -17.62 9.06 -10.29
C ASN A 256 -16.34 8.73 -11.10
N THR A 257 -16.16 9.45 -12.21
CA THR A 257 -14.96 9.42 -13.07
C THR A 257 -13.67 9.75 -12.30
N ASN A 258 -13.76 10.48 -11.18
CA ASN A 258 -12.62 10.80 -10.32
C ASN A 258 -12.06 9.57 -9.59
N PHE A 259 -12.90 8.61 -9.20
CA PHE A 259 -12.46 7.37 -8.54
C PHE A 259 -11.52 6.53 -9.42
N ILE A 260 -11.86 6.43 -10.71
CA ILE A 260 -11.04 5.71 -11.69
C ILE A 260 -9.71 6.45 -11.94
N GLN A 261 -9.72 7.78 -11.98
CA GLN A 261 -8.49 8.59 -12.12
C GLN A 261 -7.58 8.51 -10.90
N GLU A 262 -8.14 8.45 -9.69
CA GLU A 262 -7.37 8.23 -8.46
C GLU A 262 -6.76 6.82 -8.41
N LEU A 263 -7.50 5.79 -8.86
CA LEU A 263 -6.98 4.43 -9.05
C LEU A 263 -5.82 4.39 -10.05
N ILE A 264 -5.94 5.10 -11.18
CA ILE A 264 -4.89 5.25 -12.20
C ILE A 264 -3.64 5.92 -11.64
N SER A 265 -3.79 6.89 -10.74
CA SER A 265 -2.66 7.62 -10.17
C SER A 265 -1.85 6.84 -9.12
N GLY A 266 -2.43 5.77 -8.55
CA GLY A 266 -1.82 4.96 -7.49
C GLY A 266 -1.20 3.63 -7.95
N LEU A 267 -1.47 3.19 -9.19
CA LEU A 267 -0.97 1.93 -9.75
C LEU A 267 0.51 2.03 -10.14
N GLN A 268 1.37 1.22 -9.50
CA GLN A 268 2.69 0.87 -10.01
C GLN A 268 2.78 -0.65 -10.18
N VAL A 269 3.11 -1.10 -11.38
CA VAL A 269 3.25 -2.52 -11.70
C VAL A 269 4.72 -2.88 -11.80
N LYS A 270 5.13 -3.90 -11.04
CA LYS A 270 6.45 -4.52 -11.20
C LYS A 270 6.45 -5.37 -12.46
N SER A 271 7.28 -5.03 -13.45
CA SER A 271 7.63 -5.95 -14.54
C SER A 271 8.76 -6.86 -14.07
N LEU A 272 8.60 -8.17 -14.26
CA LEU A 272 9.67 -9.16 -14.14
C LEU A 272 9.74 -9.91 -15.47
N ASN A 273 10.97 -10.22 -15.88
CA ASN A 273 11.35 -10.75 -17.18
C ASN A 273 10.51 -11.94 -17.68
N LEU A 274 10.36 -11.99 -19.00
CA LEU A 274 9.65 -13.00 -19.78
C LEU A 274 10.09 -14.43 -19.44
N PHE A 275 9.12 -15.28 -19.08
CA PHE A 275 8.90 -16.67 -19.51
C PHE A 275 7.99 -17.49 -18.57
N GLU A 276 7.42 -16.88 -17.52
CA GLU A 276 6.53 -17.59 -16.59
C GLU A 276 5.09 -17.04 -16.63
N GLN A 277 4.12 -17.95 -16.66
CA GLN A 277 2.68 -17.66 -16.55
C GLN A 277 2.41 -17.03 -15.17
N LEU A 278 2.30 -15.71 -15.11
CA LEU A 278 2.16 -14.95 -13.87
C LEU A 278 0.77 -14.35 -13.74
N ILE A 279 0.10 -14.64 -12.62
CA ILE A 279 -1.18 -14.01 -12.27
C ILE A 279 -0.92 -12.91 -11.23
N TYR A 280 -1.37 -11.70 -11.56
CA TYR A 280 -1.23 -10.52 -10.70
C TYR A 280 -2.56 -10.18 -10.04
N ILE A 281 -2.84 -10.76 -8.89
CA ILE A 281 -4.03 -10.40 -8.11
C ILE A 281 -3.76 -9.09 -7.36
N TYR A 282 -4.26 -7.97 -7.89
CA TYR A 282 -4.21 -6.66 -7.22
C TYR A 282 -5.55 -6.36 -6.56
N ILE A 283 -5.68 -6.61 -5.27
CA ILE A 283 -6.89 -6.27 -4.51
C ILE A 283 -6.64 -4.98 -3.74
N LYS A 284 -7.16 -3.87 -4.29
CA LYS A 284 -7.25 -2.62 -3.53
C LYS A 284 -8.48 -2.68 -2.63
N ARG A 285 -8.32 -3.15 -1.39
CA ARG A 285 -9.30 -2.85 -0.34
C ARG A 285 -9.23 -1.35 -0.06
N THR A 286 -10.07 -0.58 -0.76
CA THR A 286 -10.48 0.70 -0.20
C THR A 286 -11.48 0.36 0.87
N ASN A 287 -11.03 0.41 2.12
CA ASN A 287 -11.96 0.41 3.22
C ASN A 287 -12.77 1.70 3.11
N ILE A 288 -13.99 1.58 2.58
CA ILE A 288 -15.09 2.41 3.06
C ILE A 288 -15.56 1.69 4.34
N PHE A 289 -14.77 1.83 5.41
CA PHE A 289 -15.23 1.48 6.75
C PHE A 289 -16.05 2.64 7.31
#